data_AF-A0A7V3RG41-F1
#
_entry.id   AF-A0A7V3RG41-F1
#
_cell.length_a   1.000
_cell.length_b   1.000
_cell.length_c   1.000
_cell.angle_alpha   90.00
_cell.angle_beta   90.00
_cell.angle_gamma   90.00
#
_symmetry.space_group_name_H-M   'P 1'
#
loop_
_entity.id
_entity.type
_entity.pdbx_description
1 polymer ?
#
loop_
_entity_poly.entity_id
_entity_poly.type
_entity_poly.pdbx_seq_one_letter_code
_entity_poly.pdbx_strand_id
1 'polypeptide(L)' 'MTISKRAMREAIIDAARYVFARFGYRKTTMDSIARAARKGKSSIYYYFKNKEEI' A
#
# COMPACT_ATOMS: atom_id res chain seq x y z
N MET A 1 9.71 7.11 -17.74
CA MET A 1 8.25 6.83 -17.72
C MET A 1 7.71 7.13 -16.34
N THR A 2 6.95 8.20 -16.18
CA THR A 2 6.34 8.56 -14.89
C THR A 2 5.04 7.78 -14.74
N ILE A 3 4.94 6.90 -13.74
CA ILE A 3 3.68 6.20 -13.44
C ILE A 3 2.66 7.26 -13.00
N SER A 4 1.45 7.23 -13.56
CA SER A 4 0.40 8.18 -13.20
C SER A 4 0.01 8.02 -11.73
N LYS A 5 -0.45 9.10 -11.09
CA LYS A 5 -0.92 9.08 -9.70
C LYS A 5 -1.98 8.00 -9.47
N ARG A 6 -2.88 7.79 -10.43
CA ARG A 6 -3.91 6.73 -10.39
C ARG A 6 -3.30 5.33 -10.43
N ALA A 7 -2.41 5.06 -11.38
CA ALA A 7 -1.77 3.74 -11.51
C ALA A 7 -0.92 3.41 -10.27
N MET A 8 -0.28 4.40 -9.66
CA MET A 8 0.44 4.21 -8.39
C MET A 8 -0.53 3.86 -7.25
N ARG A 9 -1.66 4.56 -7.16
CA ARG A 9 -2.69 4.28 -6.15
C ARG A 9 -3.24 2.85 -6.28
N GLU A 10 -3.53 2.41 -7.50
CA GLU A 10 -4.00 1.05 -7.78
C GLU A 10 -2.95 -0.01 -7.40
N ALA A 11 -1.68 0.21 -7.75
CA ALA A 11 -0.60 -0.69 -7.36
C ALA A 11 -0.43 -0.84 -5.83
N ILE A 12 -0.67 0.24 -5.07
CA ILE A 12 -0.65 0.19 -3.60
C ILE A 12 -1.83 -0.62 -3.05
N ILE A 13 -3.03 -0.45 -3.64
CA ILE A 13 -4.23 -1.21 -3.25
C ILE A 13 -4.02 -2.70 -3.49
N ASP A 14 -3.46 -3.08 -4.64
CA ASP A 14 -3.22 -4.50 -4.94
C ASP A 14 -2.17 -5.12 -4.01
N ALA A 15 -1.11 -4.38 -3.65
CA ALA A 15 -0.16 -4.80 -2.64
C ALA A 15 -0.82 -4.96 -1.26
N ALA A 16 -1.69 -4.02 -0.86
CA ALA A 16 -2.41 -4.09 0.40
C ALA A 16 -3.34 -5.30 0.46
N ARG A 17 -4.09 -5.58 -0.62
CA ARG A 17 -4.94 -6.77 -0.74
C ARG A 17 -4.15 -8.05 -0.50
N TYR A 18 -2.97 -8.17 -1.11
CA TYR A 18 -2.09 -9.33 -0.92
C TYR A 18 -1.67 -9.49 0.55
N VAL A 19 -1.24 -8.40 1.20
CA VAL A 19 -0.78 -8.42 2.60
C VAL A 19 -1.95 -8.71 3.55
N PHE A 20 -3.11 -8.10 3.33
CA PHE A 20 -4.32 -8.37 4.10
C PHE A 20 -4.76 -9.82 3.99
N ALA A 21 -4.77 -10.40 2.78
CA ALA A 21 -5.13 -11.80 2.58
C ALA A 21 -4.14 -12.74 3.27
N ARG A 22 -2.85 -12.40 3.29
CA ARG A 22 -1.80 -13.26 3.87
C ARG A 22 -1.70 -13.19 5.39
N PHE A 23 -1.86 -12.01 5.98
CA PHE A 23 -1.57 -11.79 7.41
C PHE A 23 -2.80 -11.38 8.22
N GLY A 24 -3.91 -11.08 7.55
CA GLY A 24 -5.11 -10.51 8.16
C GLY A 24 -4.98 -9.00 8.42
N TYR A 25 -6.14 -8.34 8.51
CA TYR A 25 -6.24 -6.90 8.68
C TYR A 25 -5.51 -6.37 9.93
N ARG A 26 -5.71 -7.03 11.08
CA ARG A 26 -5.15 -6.57 12.36
C ARG A 26 -3.63 -6.55 12.37
N LYS A 27 -2.97 -7.58 11.83
CA LYS A 27 -1.51 -7.72 11.82
C LYS A 27 -0.83 -6.93 10.70
N THR A 28 -1.59 -6.45 9.73
CA THR A 28 -1.07 -5.64 8.62
C THR A 28 -0.74 -4.22 9.08
N THR A 29 0.40 -3.70 8.62
CA THR A 29 0.87 -2.32 8.88
C THR A 29 1.16 -1.60 7.57
N MET A 30 1.16 -0.26 7.59
CA MET A 30 1.55 0.56 6.43
C MET A 30 2.97 0.22 5.93
N ASP A 31 3.87 -0.15 6.84
CA ASP A 31 5.22 -0.61 6.49
C ASP A 31 5.21 -1.93 5.70
N SER A 32 4.40 -2.90 6.11
CA SER A 32 4.27 -4.17 5.38
C SER A 32 3.69 -3.96 3.97
N ILE A 33 2.74 -3.03 3.82
CA ILE A 33 2.17 -2.66 2.51
C ILE A 33 3.22 -1.96 1.65
N ALA A 34 3.99 -1.03 2.22
CA ALA A 34 5.08 -0.34 1.52
C ALA A 34 6.12 -1.33 0.96
N ARG A 35 6.53 -2.30 1.78
CA ARG A 35 7.45 -3.38 1.36
C ARG A 35 6.85 -4.22 0.24
N ALA A 36 5.58 -4.64 0.36
CA ALA A 36 4.90 -5.40 -0.69
C ALA A 36 4.74 -4.62 -2.01
N ALA A 37 4.48 -3.31 -1.94
CA ALA A 37 4.39 -2.43 -3.08
C ALA A 37 5.77 -2.07 -3.69
N ARG A 38 6.87 -2.45 -3.05
CA ARG A 38 8.24 -2.01 -3.36
C ARG A 38 8.36 -0.48 -3.43
N LYS A 39 7.81 0.19 -2.41
CA LYS A 39 7.82 1.65 -2.25
C LYS A 39 8.29 2.06 -0.86
N GLY A 40 8.78 3.30 -0.77
CA GLY A 40 9.08 3.91 0.52
C GLY A 40 7.80 4.25 1.29
N LYS A 41 7.90 4.29 2.62
CA LYS A 41 6.76 4.67 3.51
C LYS A 41 6.15 5.99 3.10
N SER A 42 6.97 7.01 2.84
CA SER A 42 6.50 8.35 2.45
C SER A 42 5.64 8.32 1.19
N SER A 43 5.94 7.43 0.25
CA SER A 43 5.10 7.25 -0.93
C SER A 43 3.73 6.68 -0.57
N ILE A 44 3.66 5.67 0.30
CA ILE A 44 2.36 5.12 0.73
C ILE A 44 1.55 6.17 1.50
N TYR A 45 2.17 6.86 2.45
CA TYR A 45 1.54 7.91 3.25
C TYR A 45 1.08 9.13 2.43
N TYR A 46 1.69 9.37 1.27
CA TYR A 46 1.21 10.39 0.33
C TYR A 46 -0.15 10.02 -0.29
N TYR A 47 -0.46 8.73 -0.46
CA TYR A 47 -1.74 8.26 -1.03
C TYR A 47 -2.78 7.90 0.03
N PHE A 48 -2.35 7.38 1.19
CA PHE A 48 -3.23 6.84 2.22
C PHE A 48 -2.67 7.13 3.61
N LYS A 49 -3.46 7.73 4.50
CA LYS A 49 -2.98 8.13 5.83
C LYS A 49 -2.81 6.94 6.78
N ASN A 50 -3.58 5.89 6.57
CA ASN A 50 -3.58 4.66 7.35
C ASN A 50 -4.10 3.51 6.47
N LYS A 51 -4.19 2.31 7.05
CA LYS A 51 -4.58 1.10 6.30
C LYS A 51 -6.10 0.97 6.13
N GLU A 52 -6.86 1.72 6.92
CA GLU A 52 -8.33 1.83 6.86
C GLU A 52 -8.78 2.62 5.61
N GLU A 53 -7.95 3.56 5.13
CA GLU A 53 -8.21 4.35 3.91
C GLU A 53 -7.85 3.62 2.60
N ILE A 54 -7.17 2.46 2.68
CA ILE A 54 -6.71 1.67 1.52
C ILE A 54 -7.80 0.74 1.02
#